data_AF-A0ABD1E1I4-F1
#
_entry.id   AF-A0ABD1E1I4-F1
#
_cell.length_a   1.000
_cell.length_b   1.000
_cell.length_c   1.000
_cell.angle_alpha   90.00
_cell.angle_beta   90.00
_cell.angle_gamma   90.00
#
_symmetry.space_group_name_H-M   'P 1'
#
loop_
_entity.id
_entity.type
_entity.pdbx_description
1 polymer ?
#
loop_
_entity_poly.entity_id
_entity_poly.type
_entity_poly.pdbx_seq_one_letter_code
_entity_poly.pdbx_strand_id
1 'polypeptide(L)'
;MLKTEEFDYKKYINAIYFGLKKDIDNFLQQYEQKQSFDYSIFASLWQENHFTLIFSNTKCVKLLKTFCEIAFNLVKQYVISHSSLYTQTGALYLLYGLYYKQPIKDFVKVRFTMNEYESLKTFLNKITEKKQYVPLFIYTKMKLDEAFVFVVYPQSRSLKTKNVEHLNENIFESNTSDSLINFKQFFKSDLVETLENTCKEYEKKLAEFASKYLFLIRKEY
;
A
#
# COMPACT_ATOMS: atom_id res chain seq x y z
N MET A 1 12.77 38.95 -20.64
CA MET A 1 13.14 37.99 -19.57
C MET A 1 11.88 37.57 -18.86
N LEU A 2 11.35 36.38 -19.17
CA LEU A 2 10.26 35.78 -18.40
C LEU A 2 10.85 35.38 -17.05
N LYS A 3 10.38 35.98 -15.96
CA LYS A 3 10.67 35.49 -14.61
C LYS A 3 10.11 34.07 -14.55
N THR A 4 10.99 33.08 -14.51
CA THR A 4 10.60 31.71 -14.15
C THR A 4 10.09 31.77 -12.72
N GLU A 5 8.76 31.77 -12.57
CA GLU A 5 8.13 31.53 -11.28
C GLU A 5 8.70 30.22 -10.72
N GLU A 6 9.32 30.30 -9.56
CA GLU A 6 9.91 29.16 -8.89
C GLU A 6 8.79 28.15 -8.59
N PHE A 7 8.93 26.91 -9.05
CA PHE A 7 7.88 25.91 -8.90
C PHE A 7 7.69 25.58 -7.41
N ASP A 8 6.58 26.08 -6.84
CA ASP A 8 6.22 25.76 -5.46
C ASP A 8 5.66 24.34 -5.35
N TYR A 9 6.57 23.42 -5.03
CA TYR A 9 6.28 22.00 -4.84
C TYR A 9 5.26 21.76 -3.70
N LYS A 10 5.23 22.62 -2.67
CA LYS A 10 4.31 22.48 -1.53
C LYS A 10 2.89 22.88 -1.95
N LYS A 11 2.75 24.00 -2.67
CA LYS A 11 1.47 24.43 -3.25
C LYS A 11 0.91 23.39 -4.21
N TYR A 12 1.76 22.77 -5.03
CA TYR A 12 1.36 21.69 -5.94
C TYR A 12 0.81 20.46 -5.20
N ILE A 13 1.50 19.98 -4.16
CA ILE A 13 1.04 18.84 -3.35
C ILE A 13 -0.30 19.13 -2.71
N ASN A 14 -0.46 20.31 -2.10
CA ASN A 14 -1.71 20.68 -1.44
C ASN A 14 -2.86 20.74 -2.45
N ALA A 15 -2.65 21.34 -3.61
CA ALA A 15 -3.67 21.41 -4.67
C ALA A 15 -4.12 20.02 -5.12
N ILE A 16 -3.18 19.09 -5.34
CA ILE A 16 -3.49 17.69 -5.68
C ILE A 16 -4.27 17.04 -4.56
N TYR A 17 -3.78 17.14 -3.33
CA TYR A 17 -4.38 16.46 -2.20
C TYR A 17 -5.85 16.86 -2.02
N PHE A 18 -6.15 18.16 -2.01
CA PHE A 18 -7.51 18.65 -1.82
C PHE A 18 -8.43 18.33 -3.00
N GLY A 19 -7.95 18.50 -4.24
CA GLY A 19 -8.73 18.16 -5.43
C GLY A 19 -9.07 16.67 -5.47
N LEU A 20 -8.04 15.82 -5.34
CA LEU A 20 -8.21 14.38 -5.39
C LEU A 20 -9.05 13.85 -4.23
N LYS A 21 -8.86 14.38 -3.02
CA LYS A 21 -9.68 14.01 -1.87
C LYS A 21 -11.16 14.28 -2.13
N LYS A 22 -11.50 15.47 -2.65
CA LYS A 22 -12.88 15.82 -2.98
C LYS A 22 -13.48 14.88 -4.03
N ASP A 23 -12.71 14.54 -5.06
CA ASP A 23 -13.16 13.63 -6.11
C ASP A 23 -13.40 12.21 -5.58
N ILE A 24 -12.49 11.71 -4.72
CA ILE A 24 -12.63 10.42 -4.04
C ILE A 24 -13.84 10.41 -3.10
N ASP A 25 -14.01 11.46 -2.29
CA ASP A 25 -15.14 11.59 -1.36
C ASP A 25 -16.48 11.52 -2.12
N ASN A 26 -16.61 12.30 -3.19
CA ASN A 26 -17.81 12.30 -4.04
C ASN A 26 -18.04 10.93 -4.70
N PHE A 27 -16.98 10.31 -5.22
CA PHE A 27 -17.07 8.98 -5.83
C PHE A 27 -17.56 7.92 -4.82
N LEU A 28 -16.95 7.89 -3.64
CA LEU A 28 -17.28 6.91 -2.61
C LEU A 28 -18.69 7.12 -2.07
N GLN A 29 -19.13 8.37 -1.91
CA GLN A 29 -20.50 8.69 -1.52
C GLN A 29 -21.51 8.18 -2.55
N GLN A 30 -21.24 8.38 -3.85
CA GLN A 30 -22.10 7.85 -4.93
C GLN A 30 -22.13 6.32 -4.93
N TYR A 31 -20.99 5.67 -4.72
CA TYR A 31 -20.91 4.21 -4.67
C TYR A 31 -21.66 3.65 -3.46
N GLU A 32 -21.49 4.26 -2.28
CA GLU A 32 -22.18 3.88 -1.05
C GLU A 32 -23.70 3.97 -1.21
N GLN A 33 -24.23 4.98 -1.89
CA GLN A 33 -25.67 5.11 -2.15
C GLN A 33 -26.25 3.94 -2.95
N LYS A 34 -25.44 3.24 -3.74
CA LYS A 34 -25.88 2.05 -4.49
C LYS A 34 -26.05 0.82 -3.61
N GLN A 35 -25.50 0.81 -2.39
CA GLN A 35 -25.63 -0.26 -1.39
C GLN A 35 -25.37 -1.65 -1.97
N SER A 36 -24.38 -1.77 -2.84
CA SER A 36 -24.03 -3.01 -3.52
C SER A 36 -22.51 -3.23 -3.51
N PHE A 37 -22.12 -4.50 -3.50
CA PHE A 37 -20.72 -4.92 -3.61
C PHE A 37 -20.31 -5.22 -5.05
N ASP A 38 -21.24 -5.08 -6.00
CA ASP A 38 -21.02 -5.50 -7.37
C ASP A 38 -20.03 -4.59 -8.11
N TYR A 39 -19.04 -5.20 -8.75
CA TYR A 39 -17.97 -4.46 -9.42
C TYR A 39 -18.47 -3.75 -10.67
N SER A 40 -19.54 -4.22 -11.29
CA SER A 40 -20.17 -3.57 -12.45
C SER A 40 -20.59 -2.14 -12.15
N ILE A 41 -21.15 -1.90 -10.97
CA ILE A 41 -21.56 -0.56 -10.51
C ILE A 41 -20.35 0.35 -10.34
N PHE A 42 -19.26 -0.18 -9.76
CA PHE A 42 -18.01 0.54 -9.66
C PHE A 42 -17.45 0.92 -11.04
N ALA A 43 -17.45 -0.02 -12.00
CA ALA A 43 -16.94 0.21 -13.34
C ALA A 43 -17.74 1.30 -14.08
N SER A 44 -19.06 1.33 -13.94
CA SER A 44 -19.89 2.41 -14.49
C SER A 44 -19.55 3.76 -13.87
N LEU A 45 -19.51 3.85 -12.52
CA LEU A 45 -19.16 5.10 -11.83
C LEU A 45 -17.74 5.58 -12.17
N TRP A 46 -16.79 4.66 -12.37
CA TRP A 46 -15.42 4.97 -12.79
C TRP A 46 -15.38 5.69 -14.14
N GLN A 47 -16.21 5.24 -15.09
CA GLN A 47 -16.32 5.87 -16.41
C GLN A 47 -17.06 7.21 -16.34
N GLU A 48 -18.20 7.25 -15.63
CA GLU A 48 -19.03 8.45 -15.45
C GLU A 48 -18.26 9.60 -14.80
N ASN A 49 -17.44 9.30 -13.78
CA ASN A 49 -16.61 10.30 -13.10
C ASN A 49 -15.27 10.56 -13.81
N HIS A 50 -15.07 10.04 -15.03
CA HIS A 50 -13.86 10.24 -15.84
C HIS A 50 -12.53 9.84 -15.15
N PHE A 51 -12.56 8.90 -14.19
CA PHE A 51 -11.36 8.43 -13.49
C PHE A 51 -10.35 7.75 -14.43
N THR A 52 -10.76 7.33 -15.63
CA THR A 52 -9.85 6.86 -16.69
C THR A 52 -8.81 7.91 -17.10
N LEU A 53 -9.11 9.20 -16.93
CA LEU A 53 -8.22 10.32 -17.29
C LEU A 53 -7.40 10.86 -16.12
N ILE A 54 -7.45 10.20 -14.95
CA ILE A 54 -6.84 10.69 -13.71
C ILE A 54 -5.33 10.95 -13.81
N PHE A 55 -4.64 10.27 -14.74
CA PHE A 55 -3.21 10.45 -14.96
C PHE A 55 -2.86 11.29 -16.21
N SER A 56 -3.84 11.71 -17.01
CA SER A 56 -3.65 12.20 -18.38
C SER A 56 -2.95 13.56 -18.51
N ASN A 57 -2.67 14.28 -17.42
CA ASN A 57 -2.11 15.64 -17.48
C ASN A 57 -0.73 15.80 -16.85
N THR A 58 -0.09 14.72 -16.39
CA THR A 58 1.19 14.82 -15.66
C THR A 58 2.37 14.52 -16.57
N LYS A 59 3.05 15.57 -17.06
CA LYS A 59 4.22 15.44 -17.96
C LYS A 59 5.53 15.11 -17.26
N CYS A 60 5.60 15.27 -15.94
CA CYS A 60 6.82 15.05 -15.16
C CYS A 60 6.71 13.75 -14.34
N VAL A 61 7.62 12.81 -14.58
CA VAL A 61 7.66 11.50 -13.90
C VAL A 61 7.73 11.64 -12.38
N LYS A 62 8.49 12.62 -11.87
CA LYS A 62 8.60 12.88 -10.43
C LYS A 62 7.27 13.32 -9.83
N LEU A 63 6.56 14.23 -10.51
CA LEU A 63 5.24 14.71 -10.06
C LEU A 63 4.20 13.60 -10.16
N LEU A 64 4.27 12.76 -11.20
CA LEU A 64 3.40 11.60 -11.37
C LEU A 64 3.59 10.59 -10.23
N LYS A 65 4.85 10.33 -9.84
CA LYS A 65 5.16 9.47 -8.69
C LYS A 65 4.51 10.00 -7.42
N THR A 66 4.71 11.28 -7.14
CA THR A 66 4.12 11.95 -5.97
C THR A 66 2.60 11.89 -6.00
N PHE A 67 2.00 12.10 -7.17
CA PHE A 67 0.55 11.96 -7.35
C PHE A 67 0.07 10.54 -7.00
N CYS A 68 0.71 9.49 -7.53
CA CYS A 68 0.37 8.10 -7.21
C CYS A 68 0.52 7.79 -5.71
N GLU A 69 1.61 8.25 -5.08
CA GLU A 69 1.83 8.09 -3.64
C GLU A 69 0.71 8.75 -2.81
N ILE A 70 0.31 9.98 -3.17
CA ILE A 70 -0.79 10.70 -2.51
C ILE A 70 -2.12 9.97 -2.74
N ALA A 71 -2.42 9.58 -3.98
CA ALA A 71 -3.66 8.93 -4.36
C ALA A 71 -3.86 7.62 -3.59
N PHE A 72 -2.85 6.77 -3.55
CA PHE A 72 -2.93 5.50 -2.82
C PHE A 72 -3.04 5.71 -1.33
N ASN A 73 -2.29 6.65 -0.76
CA ASN A 73 -2.41 6.90 0.66
C ASN A 73 -3.81 7.40 1.02
N LEU A 74 -4.38 8.34 0.25
CA LEU A 74 -5.74 8.83 0.43
C LEU A 74 -6.76 7.69 0.37
N VAL A 75 -6.80 6.93 -0.73
CA VAL A 75 -7.79 5.86 -0.92
C VAL A 75 -7.64 4.77 0.15
N LYS A 76 -6.39 4.40 0.50
CA LYS A 76 -6.13 3.42 1.56
C LYS A 76 -6.76 3.82 2.89
N GLN A 77 -6.74 5.10 3.27
CA GLN A 77 -7.36 5.55 4.52
C GLN A 77 -8.86 5.19 4.57
N TYR A 78 -9.57 5.24 3.44
CA TYR A 78 -10.97 4.81 3.39
C TYR A 78 -11.13 3.30 3.50
N VAL A 79 -10.22 2.50 2.91
CA VAL A 79 -10.23 1.02 3.05
C VAL A 79 -10.10 0.61 4.52
N ILE A 80 -9.19 1.24 5.27
CA ILE A 80 -8.92 0.89 6.67
C ILE A 80 -9.79 1.66 7.67
N SER A 81 -10.60 2.62 7.20
CA SER A 81 -11.50 3.39 8.06
C SER A 81 -12.58 2.50 8.68
N HIS A 82 -13.10 2.89 9.85
CA HIS A 82 -14.24 2.22 10.48
C HIS A 82 -15.59 2.70 9.92
N SER A 83 -15.63 3.08 8.63
CA SER A 83 -16.83 3.52 7.93
C SER A 83 -17.69 2.32 7.48
N SER A 84 -18.65 2.55 6.58
CA SER A 84 -19.48 1.47 6.07
C SER A 84 -18.67 0.48 5.22
N LEU A 85 -19.10 -0.78 5.22
CA LEU A 85 -18.47 -1.82 4.39
C LEU A 85 -18.57 -1.51 2.89
N TYR A 86 -19.57 -0.74 2.46
CA TYR A 86 -19.70 -0.30 1.07
C TYR A 86 -18.63 0.71 0.71
N THR A 87 -18.39 1.70 1.58
CA THR A 87 -17.32 2.69 1.41
C THR A 87 -15.94 2.04 1.41
N GLN A 88 -15.68 1.13 2.34
CA GLN A 88 -14.42 0.37 2.37
C GLN A 88 -14.22 -0.49 1.10
N THR A 89 -15.31 -1.11 0.59
CA THR A 89 -15.26 -1.90 -0.65
C THR A 89 -15.03 -1.03 -1.88
N GLY A 90 -15.76 0.08 -2.01
CA GLY A 90 -15.57 1.04 -3.09
C GLY A 90 -14.16 1.61 -3.09
N ALA A 91 -13.59 1.87 -1.92
CA ALA A 91 -12.21 2.30 -1.77
C ALA A 91 -11.21 1.21 -2.21
N LEU A 92 -11.47 -0.06 -1.89
CA LEU A 92 -10.63 -1.16 -2.38
C LEU A 92 -10.66 -1.24 -3.92
N TYR A 93 -11.83 -1.07 -4.52
CA TYR A 93 -11.98 -1.06 -5.98
C TYR A 93 -11.29 0.15 -6.62
N LEU A 94 -11.40 1.34 -6.02
CA LEU A 94 -10.64 2.52 -6.45
C LEU A 94 -9.13 2.26 -6.38
N LEU A 95 -8.65 1.68 -5.28
CA LEU A 95 -7.23 1.37 -5.09
C LEU A 95 -6.73 0.38 -6.16
N TYR A 96 -7.53 -0.63 -6.46
CA TYR A 96 -7.31 -1.56 -7.56
C TYR A 96 -7.23 -0.83 -8.91
N GLY A 97 -8.24 -0.02 -9.24
CA GLY A 97 -8.28 0.74 -10.49
C GLY A 97 -7.07 1.66 -10.67
N LEU A 98 -6.73 2.43 -9.64
CA LEU A 98 -5.60 3.35 -9.66
C LEU A 98 -4.26 2.62 -9.78
N TYR A 99 -4.11 1.46 -9.15
CA TYR A 99 -2.87 0.66 -9.23
C TYR A 99 -2.64 0.09 -10.63
N TYR A 100 -3.62 -0.59 -11.21
CA TYR A 100 -3.45 -1.18 -12.55
C TYR A 100 -3.52 -0.16 -13.70
N LYS A 101 -4.02 1.05 -13.45
CA LYS A 101 -4.03 2.15 -14.43
C LYS A 101 -2.85 3.10 -14.30
N GLN A 102 -1.87 2.81 -13.44
CA GLN A 102 -0.63 3.59 -13.40
C GLN A 102 -0.02 3.71 -14.81
N PRO A 103 0.44 4.91 -15.23
CA PRO A 103 1.04 5.08 -16.55
C PRO A 103 2.34 4.29 -16.76
N ILE A 104 3.04 4.00 -15.66
CA ILE A 104 4.26 3.21 -15.65
C ILE A 104 3.96 1.96 -14.81
N LYS A 105 4.18 0.78 -15.40
CA LYS A 105 3.93 -0.50 -14.74
C LYS A 105 4.79 -0.63 -13.48
N ASP A 106 4.18 -1.10 -12.39
CA ASP A 106 4.84 -1.35 -11.10
C ASP A 106 5.60 -0.15 -10.51
N PHE A 107 5.13 1.08 -10.80
CA PHE A 107 5.87 2.30 -10.50
C PHE A 107 5.81 2.69 -9.03
N VAL A 108 4.62 2.62 -8.44
CA VAL A 108 4.40 2.88 -7.00
C VAL A 108 3.60 1.72 -6.44
N LYS A 109 4.05 1.16 -5.32
CA LYS A 109 3.33 0.14 -4.56
C LYS A 109 2.55 0.79 -3.41
N VAL A 110 1.44 0.17 -3.01
CA VAL A 110 0.62 0.62 -1.90
C VAL A 110 1.31 0.28 -0.58
N ARG A 111 1.53 1.29 0.26
CA ARG A 111 2.25 1.16 1.53
C ARG A 111 1.30 0.92 2.68
N PHE A 112 1.52 -0.13 3.47
CA PHE A 112 0.78 -0.40 4.70
C PHE A 112 1.71 -0.42 5.90
N THR A 113 1.35 0.30 6.96
CA THR A 113 1.95 0.07 8.27
C THR A 113 1.35 -1.17 8.94
N MET A 114 1.99 -1.64 10.02
CA MET A 114 1.51 -2.82 10.75
C MET A 114 0.06 -2.63 11.24
N ASN A 115 -0.23 -1.49 11.87
CA ASN A 115 -1.55 -1.17 12.39
C ASN A 115 -2.58 -1.06 11.26
N GLU A 116 -2.23 -0.39 10.16
CA GLU A 116 -3.11 -0.28 8.99
C GLU A 116 -3.41 -1.65 8.37
N TYR A 117 -2.43 -2.56 8.37
CA TYR A 117 -2.63 -3.92 7.88
C TYR A 117 -3.56 -4.73 8.79
N GLU A 118 -3.53 -4.53 10.10
CA GLU A 118 -4.49 -5.14 11.02
C GLU A 118 -5.92 -4.64 10.78
N SER A 119 -6.09 -3.33 10.54
CA SER A 119 -7.38 -2.77 10.13
C SER A 119 -7.86 -3.35 8.78
N LEU A 120 -6.95 -3.51 7.82
CA LEU A 120 -7.27 -4.17 6.53
C LEU A 120 -7.73 -5.62 6.74
N LYS A 121 -7.05 -6.41 7.58
CA LYS A 121 -7.48 -7.78 7.92
C LYS A 121 -8.88 -7.80 8.53
N THR A 122 -9.16 -6.85 9.43
CA THR A 122 -10.47 -6.73 10.07
C THR A 122 -11.57 -6.47 9.05
N PHE A 123 -11.32 -5.60 8.07
CA PHE A 123 -12.23 -5.38 6.94
C PHE A 123 -12.44 -6.65 6.10
N LEU A 124 -11.36 -7.34 5.73
CA LEU A 124 -11.43 -8.57 4.92
C LEU A 124 -12.20 -9.69 5.63
N ASN A 125 -12.06 -9.81 6.95
CA ASN A 125 -12.83 -10.77 7.74
C ASN A 125 -14.33 -10.47 7.66
N LYS A 126 -14.76 -9.22 7.83
CA LYS A 126 -16.17 -8.80 7.69
C LYS A 126 -16.73 -9.07 6.29
N ILE A 127 -15.94 -8.87 5.24
CA ILE A 127 -16.31 -9.18 3.86
C ILE A 127 -16.46 -10.70 3.64
N THR A 128 -15.59 -11.48 4.26
CA THR A 128 -15.63 -12.95 4.24
C THR A 128 -16.90 -13.47 4.92
N GLU A 129 -17.26 -12.91 6.08
CA GLU A 129 -18.51 -13.24 6.79
C GLU A 129 -19.75 -12.94 5.92
N LYS A 130 -19.73 -11.86 5.15
CA LYS A 130 -20.78 -11.50 4.18
C LYS A 130 -20.74 -12.30 2.88
N LYS A 131 -19.80 -13.25 2.73
CA LYS A 131 -19.61 -14.10 1.54
C LYS A 131 -19.46 -13.29 0.25
N GLN A 132 -18.83 -12.12 0.32
CA GLN A 132 -18.57 -11.28 -0.84
C GLN A 132 -17.20 -11.64 -1.44
N TYR A 133 -17.21 -12.41 -2.53
CA TYR A 133 -15.98 -12.96 -3.11
C TYR A 133 -15.23 -11.98 -4.02
N VAL A 134 -15.91 -11.02 -4.64
CA VAL A 134 -15.27 -10.07 -5.57
C VAL A 134 -14.23 -9.16 -4.88
N PRO A 135 -14.52 -8.54 -3.72
CA PRO A 135 -13.49 -7.80 -2.98
C PRO A 135 -12.32 -8.68 -2.52
N LEU A 136 -12.60 -9.92 -2.10
CA LEU A 136 -11.56 -10.88 -1.71
C LEU A 136 -10.68 -11.29 -2.88
N PHE A 137 -11.27 -11.50 -4.06
CA PHE A 137 -10.55 -11.78 -5.29
C PHE A 137 -9.63 -10.62 -5.66
N ILE A 138 -10.15 -9.39 -5.64
CA ILE A 138 -9.37 -8.18 -5.96
C ILE A 138 -8.19 -8.02 -5.00
N TYR A 139 -8.41 -8.18 -3.70
CA TYR A 139 -7.33 -8.15 -2.71
C TYR A 139 -6.28 -9.25 -2.98
N THR A 140 -6.74 -10.48 -3.20
CA THR A 140 -5.85 -11.62 -3.47
C THR A 140 -5.02 -11.38 -4.74
N LYS A 141 -5.65 -10.87 -5.80
CA LYS A 141 -4.97 -10.53 -7.05
C LYS A 141 -3.90 -9.47 -6.83
N MET A 142 -4.23 -8.36 -6.16
CA MET A 142 -3.25 -7.32 -5.83
C MET A 142 -2.10 -7.86 -4.96
N LYS A 143 -2.38 -8.80 -4.06
CA LYS A 143 -1.36 -9.45 -3.24
C LYS A 143 -0.43 -10.34 -4.08
N LEU A 144 -0.98 -11.12 -5.01
CA LEU A 144 -0.20 -11.96 -5.93
C LEU A 144 0.68 -11.14 -6.87
N ASP A 145 0.17 -10.01 -7.35
CA ASP A 145 0.92 -9.09 -8.21
C ASP A 145 1.87 -8.17 -7.40
N GLU A 146 2.10 -8.48 -6.13
CA GLU A 146 2.99 -7.74 -5.22
C GLU A 146 2.71 -6.23 -5.13
N ALA A 147 1.44 -5.83 -5.23
CA ALA A 147 1.03 -4.43 -5.19
C ALA A 147 1.25 -3.76 -3.83
N PHE A 148 1.43 -4.54 -2.77
CA PHE A 148 1.55 -4.08 -1.39
C PHE A 148 2.99 -4.14 -0.88
N VAL A 149 3.41 -3.11 -0.13
CA VAL A 149 4.66 -3.09 0.63
C VAL A 149 4.37 -2.77 2.07
N PHE A 150 4.85 -3.61 2.98
CA PHE A 150 4.75 -3.40 4.41
C PHE A 150 5.90 -2.51 4.88
N VAL A 151 5.56 -1.41 5.54
CA VAL A 151 6.50 -0.35 5.90
C VAL A 151 6.30 0.08 7.33
N VAL A 152 7.36 0.59 7.97
CA VAL A 152 7.23 1.25 9.28
C VAL A 152 6.54 2.62 9.12
N TYR A 153 6.78 3.30 7.99
CA TYR A 153 6.27 4.64 7.74
C TYR A 153 5.44 4.71 6.45
N PRO A 154 4.25 5.34 6.47
CA PRO A 154 3.36 5.40 5.32
C PRO A 154 3.96 6.21 4.16
N GLN A 155 4.81 7.19 4.45
CA GLN A 155 5.47 8.03 3.43
C GLN A 155 6.89 7.57 3.09
N SER A 156 7.28 7.72 1.82
CA SER A 156 8.66 7.50 1.37
C SER A 156 9.60 8.58 1.90
N ARG A 157 10.31 8.28 2.99
CA ARG A 157 11.45 9.10 3.44
C ARG A 157 12.63 8.81 2.52
N SER A 158 12.85 9.69 1.54
CA SER A 158 14.10 9.71 0.79
C SER A 158 15.16 10.41 1.61
N LEU A 159 16.42 9.96 1.56
CA LEU A 159 17.58 10.71 2.04
C LEU A 159 17.72 11.98 1.17
N LYS A 160 17.00 13.06 1.51
CA LYS A 160 17.13 14.35 0.83
C LYS A 160 17.88 15.30 1.76
N THR A 161 18.98 15.83 1.24
CA THR A 161 19.74 16.98 1.75
C THR A 161 18.79 18.11 2.17
N LYS A 162 18.74 18.42 3.48
CA LYS A 162 18.34 19.64 4.24
C LYS A 162 17.30 20.66 3.72
N ASN A 163 16.82 20.60 2.50
CA ASN A 163 16.01 21.66 1.86
C ASN A 163 14.55 21.25 1.61
N VAL A 164 14.10 20.10 2.10
CA VAL A 164 12.70 19.63 1.96
C VAL A 164 12.15 19.25 3.33
N GLU A 165 12.39 20.10 4.33
CA GLU A 165 12.07 19.81 5.74
C GLU A 165 10.59 20.05 6.11
N HIS A 166 9.73 20.49 5.18
CA HIS A 166 8.36 20.90 5.58
C HIS A 166 7.26 20.39 4.64
N LEU A 167 7.17 19.06 4.49
CA LEU A 167 5.89 18.43 4.18
C LEU A 167 5.13 18.30 5.51
N ASN A 168 3.92 18.85 5.58
CA ASN A 168 3.12 18.94 6.81
C ASN A 168 3.16 17.63 7.62
N GLU A 169 3.84 17.64 8.75
CA GLU A 169 3.87 16.53 9.70
C GLU A 169 2.43 16.14 10.11
N ASN A 170 1.54 17.13 10.19
CA ASN A 170 0.14 16.99 10.62
C ASN A 170 -0.78 16.22 9.64
N ILE A 171 -0.40 15.98 8.38
CA ILE A 171 -1.26 15.23 7.42
C ILE A 171 -0.99 13.71 7.49
N PHE A 172 0.17 13.32 8.01
CA PHE A 172 0.67 11.93 7.99
C PHE A 172 1.22 11.50 9.35
N GLU A 173 0.65 12.00 10.46
CA GLU A 173 1.08 11.67 11.82
C GLU A 173 0.97 10.16 12.08
N SER A 174 2.07 9.45 11.88
CA SER A 174 2.32 8.16 12.53
C SER A 174 3.36 8.41 13.63
N ASN A 175 3.02 8.16 14.89
CA ASN A 175 3.96 8.24 16.01
C ASN A 175 5.21 7.40 15.72
N THR A 176 6.28 8.08 15.34
CA THR A 176 7.51 7.46 14.86
C THR A 176 8.23 6.67 15.94
N SER A 177 8.08 7.09 17.20
CA SER A 177 8.57 6.41 18.39
C SER A 177 7.91 5.05 18.57
N ASP A 178 6.59 5.01 18.52
CA ASP A 178 5.80 3.84 18.93
C ASP A 178 5.98 2.69 17.94
N SER A 179 6.06 3.01 16.64
CA SER A 179 6.30 2.02 15.59
C SER A 179 7.71 1.41 15.67
N LEU A 180 8.73 2.18 16.04
CA LEU A 180 10.09 1.68 16.24
C LEU A 180 10.22 0.85 17.52
N ILE A 181 9.50 1.22 18.58
CA ILE A 181 9.42 0.45 19.82
C ILE A 181 8.76 -0.90 19.56
N ASN A 182 7.62 -0.92 18.87
CA ASN A 182 6.93 -2.15 18.47
C ASN A 182 7.82 -3.06 17.60
N PHE A 183 8.58 -2.48 16.67
CA PHE A 183 9.50 -3.24 15.82
C PHE A 183 10.65 -3.87 16.62
N LYS A 184 11.24 -3.13 17.58
CA LYS A 184 12.25 -3.69 18.49
C LYS A 184 11.69 -4.77 19.41
N GLN A 185 10.44 -4.64 19.83
CA GLN A 185 9.75 -5.67 20.62
C GLN A 185 9.47 -6.92 19.77
N PHE A 186 9.09 -6.76 18.50
CA PHE A 186 8.88 -7.88 17.59
C PHE A 186 10.14 -8.75 17.43
N PHE A 187 11.32 -8.15 17.31
CA PHE A 187 12.59 -8.91 17.29
C PHE A 187 12.89 -9.68 18.58
N LYS A 188 12.25 -9.31 19.69
CA LYS A 188 12.37 -10.01 20.97
C LYS A 188 11.24 -11.02 21.19
N SER A 189 10.37 -11.24 20.21
CA SER A 189 9.26 -12.18 20.35
C SER A 189 9.73 -13.62 20.20
N ASP A 190 9.05 -14.52 20.92
CA ASP A 190 9.29 -15.97 20.92
C ASP A 190 9.28 -16.56 19.50
N LEU A 191 8.54 -15.96 18.57
CA LEU A 191 8.49 -16.38 17.17
C LEU A 191 9.83 -16.22 16.46
N VAL A 192 10.53 -15.11 16.69
CA VAL A 192 11.85 -14.83 16.08
C VAL A 192 12.89 -15.76 16.68
N GLU A 193 12.85 -15.99 18.00
CA GLU A 193 13.71 -16.96 18.67
C GLU A 193 13.47 -18.40 18.16
N THR A 194 12.20 -18.78 17.99
CA THR A 194 11.84 -20.09 17.41
C THR A 194 12.34 -20.21 15.97
N LEU A 195 12.22 -19.16 15.17
CA LEU A 195 12.76 -19.12 13.81
C LEU A 195 14.29 -19.28 13.80
N GLU A 196 15.01 -18.54 14.67
CA GLU A 196 16.46 -18.67 14.77
C GLU A 196 16.89 -20.08 15.19
N ASN A 197 16.19 -20.69 16.15
CA ASN A 197 16.46 -22.04 16.62
C ASN A 197 16.21 -23.07 15.52
N THR A 198 15.09 -22.95 14.78
CA THR A 198 14.79 -23.85 13.66
C THR A 198 15.78 -23.70 12.50
N CYS A 199 16.24 -22.48 12.18
CA CYS A 199 17.31 -22.24 11.22
C CYS A 199 18.63 -22.91 11.65
N LYS A 200 19.05 -22.76 12.91
CA LYS A 200 20.25 -23.41 13.45
C LYS A 200 20.15 -24.94 13.41
N GLU A 201 18.99 -25.50 13.73
CA GLU A 201 18.74 -26.94 13.62
C GLU A 201 18.85 -27.41 12.17
N TYR A 202 18.31 -26.63 11.23
CA TYR A 202 18.38 -26.94 9.80
C TYR A 202 19.83 -26.90 9.29
N GLU A 203 20.61 -25.89 9.68
CA GLU A 203 22.05 -25.79 9.36
C GLU A 203 22.85 -26.97 9.91
N LYS A 204 22.57 -27.40 11.15
CA LYS A 204 23.21 -28.58 11.75
C LYS A 204 22.88 -29.85 10.98
N LYS A 205 21.60 -30.08 10.65
CA LYS A 205 21.17 -31.23 9.84
C LYS A 205 21.78 -31.23 8.44
N LEU A 206 21.91 -30.05 7.83
CA LEU A 206 22.61 -29.88 6.55
C LEU A 206 24.10 -30.26 6.65
N ALA A 207 24.80 -29.85 7.72
CA ALA A 207 26.19 -30.21 7.94
C ALA A 207 26.40 -31.71 8.23
N GLU A 208 25.52 -32.33 9.01
CA GLU A 208 25.48 -33.77 9.24
C GLU A 208 25.23 -34.55 7.94
N PHE A 209 24.29 -34.09 7.12
CA PHE A 209 24.07 -34.65 5.79
C PHE A 209 25.32 -34.48 4.91
N ALA A 210 25.87 -33.28 4.78
CA ALA A 210 27.04 -33.01 3.97
C ALA A 210 28.24 -33.88 4.39
N SER A 211 28.53 -34.00 5.68
CA SER A 211 29.61 -34.85 6.20
C SER A 211 29.40 -36.35 5.93
N LYS A 212 28.16 -36.84 6.02
CA LYS A 212 27.83 -38.25 5.74
C LYS A 212 27.97 -38.61 4.26
N TYR A 213 27.63 -37.69 3.36
CA TYR A 213 27.61 -37.97 1.91
C TYR A 213 28.85 -37.46 1.14
N LEU A 214 29.63 -36.51 1.67
CA LEU A 214 30.96 -36.14 1.11
C LEU A 214 31.96 -37.31 1.18
N PHE A 215 31.83 -38.19 2.17
CA PHE A 215 32.68 -39.38 2.30
C PHE A 215 32.36 -40.46 1.25
N LEU A 216 31.14 -40.46 0.68
CA LEU A 216 30.73 -41.38 -0.37
C LEU A 216 31.25 -40.93 -1.74
N ILE A 217 31.26 -39.61 -2.02
CA ILE A 217 31.77 -39.05 -3.28
C ILE A 217 33.30 -39.18 -3.40
N ARG A 218 34.04 -39.19 -2.27
CA ARG A 218 35.50 -39.36 -2.27
C ARG A 218 36.01 -40.80 -2.33
N LYS A 219 35.14 -41.81 -2.23
CA LYS A 219 35.53 -43.23 -2.35
C LYS A 219 35.38 -43.81 -3.77
N GLU A 220 34.86 -43.03 -4.72
CA GLU A 220 34.71 -43.43 -6.13
C GLU A 220 35.80 -42.89 -7.08
N TYR A 221 36.96 -42.48 -6.55
CA TYR A 221 38.17 -42.19 -7.35
C TYR A 221 39.38 -42.94 -6.80
#